data_AF-A0A8E7DP21-F1
#
_entry.id   AF-A0A8E7DP21-F1
#
_cell.length_a   1.000
_cell.length_b   1.000
_cell.length_c   1.000
_cell.angle_alpha   90.00
_cell.angle_beta   90.00
_cell.angle_gamma   90.00
#
_symmetry.space_group_name_H-M   'P 1'
#
loop_
_entity.id
_entity.type
_entity.pdbx_description
1 polymer ?
#
loop_
_entity_poly.entity_id
_entity_poly.type
_entity_poly.pdbx_seq_one_letter_code
_entity_poly.pdbx_strand_id
1 'polypeptide(L)'
;MGKKIRDHFLRIDARSLGLFRIAFALVLLGDLFRRWAWVREFYSNEGVLPNHNHLFNLRDTGRIWSFLHAFSSPGENHFAFVLILLVYGFFLVGYRTRVFQALALLCLVSLGARNILLENAGNHAAVALLFFTLFLPLGSRFSLDALRASMRAPEEKDASALNDRTPLPEDEIQARRLPGWSPVSLAALAVTLQIALILLCSAMWHRGAAPWKDGSALHYGLWVERWVSDLGAAARGHLPEGLLRGLTYLLFAAEWAIPLLILVPVARRITRGLAAGLLVVYGLTLGLFFSLGLYGWTLVAAAALLIPDESWSAFATRFDPRRVRTVIYDADCGVCLWTARLLKRLDTRHHLAFQGNDDLDGLWRIESGGTIVRKELPAAVTAELVGSTVVAVDAQGNIATRGRAVAELIRALPFGALPAAVLRLPGIAQLLDVLYDRFAARRMNVSVAVGMDACGIPQRAAPDAIAEEPAEVPPATRARHALTGAVRELGVAFLFLATLAQTAKENPLPFSIPQPRPFLAAVTWPRMLARWDLLVPPRPRTAPS
;
A
#
# COMPACT_ATOMS: atom_id res chain seq x y z
N MET A 1 -5.47 21.57 -21.41
CA MET A 1 -6.51 20.55 -21.10
C MET A 1 -6.01 19.10 -21.28
N GLY A 2 -5.31 18.77 -22.38
CA GLY A 2 -4.84 17.40 -22.67
C GLY A 2 -3.95 16.74 -21.61
N LYS A 3 -2.97 17.45 -21.02
CA LYS A 3 -2.10 16.90 -19.96
C LYS A 3 -2.89 16.45 -18.72
N LYS A 4 -3.86 17.25 -18.27
CA LYS A 4 -4.72 16.92 -17.11
C LYS A 4 -5.58 15.69 -17.36
N ILE A 5 -6.18 15.56 -18.56
CA ILE A 5 -6.99 14.39 -18.92
C ILE A 5 -6.12 13.14 -19.02
N ARG A 6 -4.95 13.24 -19.66
CA ARG A 6 -3.99 12.14 -19.75
C ARG A 6 -3.58 11.66 -18.36
N ASP A 7 -3.18 12.57 -17.49
CA ASP A 7 -2.71 12.24 -16.14
C ASP A 7 -3.87 11.72 -15.26
N HIS A 8 -5.13 12.10 -15.53
CA HIS A 8 -6.31 11.54 -14.85
C HIS A 8 -6.47 10.04 -15.07
N PHE A 9 -6.24 9.56 -16.29
CA PHE A 9 -6.47 8.16 -16.67
C PHE A 9 -5.21 7.29 -16.62
N LEU A 10 -4.06 7.85 -16.97
CA LEU A 10 -2.82 7.11 -17.18
C LEU A 10 -1.81 7.28 -16.04
N ARG A 11 -2.14 8.00 -14.96
CA ARG A 11 -1.23 8.20 -13.83
C ARG A 11 -1.94 8.01 -12.49
N ILE A 12 -1.31 7.24 -11.62
CA ILE A 12 -1.73 7.07 -10.21
C ILE A 12 -0.62 7.65 -9.33
N ASP A 13 -0.97 8.40 -8.29
CA ASP A 13 0.01 8.98 -7.37
C ASP A 13 0.86 7.89 -6.69
N ALA A 14 2.17 8.11 -6.56
CA ALA A 14 3.09 7.15 -5.95
C ALA A 14 2.72 6.79 -4.49
N ARG A 15 2.16 7.74 -3.73
CA ARG A 15 1.66 7.54 -2.36
C ARG A 15 0.44 6.61 -2.36
N SER A 16 -0.46 6.76 -3.33
CA SER A 16 -1.60 5.86 -3.54
C SER A 16 -1.16 4.43 -3.87
N LEU A 17 -0.12 4.27 -4.70
CA LEU A 17 0.49 2.96 -4.99
C LEU A 17 1.12 2.33 -3.75
N GLY A 18 1.85 3.11 -2.94
CA GLY A 18 2.45 2.64 -1.69
C GLY A 18 1.40 2.25 -0.66
N LEU A 19 0.31 3.03 -0.54
CA LEU A 19 -0.81 2.71 0.36
C LEU A 19 -1.55 1.45 -0.10
N PHE A 20 -1.82 1.30 -1.40
CA PHE A 20 -2.38 0.08 -1.96
C PHE A 20 -1.51 -1.13 -1.62
N ARG A 21 -0.19 -1.03 -1.80
CA ARG A 21 0.75 -2.10 -1.46
C ARG A 21 0.60 -2.55 -0.01
N ILE A 22 0.55 -1.60 0.94
CA ILE A 22 0.40 -1.90 2.36
C ILE A 22 -0.96 -2.55 2.63
N ALA A 23 -2.04 -1.91 2.19
CA ALA A 23 -3.40 -2.40 2.42
C ALA A 23 -3.61 -3.79 1.79
N PHE A 24 -3.17 -3.99 0.56
CA PHE A 24 -3.30 -5.26 -0.15
C PHE A 24 -2.43 -6.35 0.47
N ALA A 25 -1.20 -6.06 0.91
CA ALA A 25 -0.38 -7.02 1.62
C ALA A 25 -1.02 -7.46 2.94
N LEU A 26 -1.67 -6.56 3.68
CA LEU A 26 -2.45 -6.90 4.87
C LEU A 26 -3.64 -7.82 4.55
N VAL A 27 -4.32 -7.59 3.43
CA VAL A 27 -5.39 -8.48 2.94
C VAL A 27 -4.86 -9.88 2.63
N LEU A 28 -3.71 -9.98 1.96
CA LEU A 28 -3.06 -11.26 1.66
C LEU A 28 -2.61 -12.00 2.93
N LEU A 29 -2.08 -11.27 3.92
CA LEU A 29 -1.71 -11.83 5.22
C LEU A 29 -2.94 -12.34 5.99
N GLY A 30 -4.03 -11.56 6.01
CA GLY A 30 -5.28 -11.97 6.63
C GLY A 30 -5.86 -13.24 6.01
N ASP A 31 -5.87 -13.33 4.68
CA ASP A 31 -6.30 -14.54 3.97
C ASP A 31 -5.36 -15.73 4.23
N LEU A 32 -4.05 -15.51 4.30
CA LEU A 32 -3.09 -16.56 4.66
C LEU A 32 -3.36 -17.11 6.06
N PHE A 33 -3.55 -16.24 7.06
CA PHE A 33 -3.83 -16.67 8.44
C PHE A 33 -5.16 -17.42 8.54
N ARG A 34 -6.19 -16.98 7.82
CA ARG A 34 -7.47 -17.70 7.75
C ARG A 34 -7.31 -19.09 7.11
N ARG A 35 -6.51 -19.22 6.04
CA ARG A 35 -6.19 -20.50 5.41
C ARG A 35 -5.31 -21.38 6.29
N TRP A 36 -4.45 -20.78 7.11
CA TRP A 36 -3.50 -21.47 7.98
C TRP A 36 -4.20 -22.42 8.96
N ALA A 37 -5.35 -22.00 9.49
CA ALA A 37 -6.17 -22.80 10.41
C ALA A 37 -6.65 -24.13 9.80
N TRP A 38 -6.64 -24.25 8.46
CA TRP A 38 -7.19 -25.38 7.71
C TRP A 38 -6.16 -26.03 6.76
N VAL A 39 -4.86 -25.90 7.10
CA VAL A 39 -3.76 -26.42 6.28
C VAL A 39 -3.88 -27.93 6.07
N ARG A 40 -4.22 -28.68 7.13
CA ARG A 40 -4.36 -30.13 7.06
C ARG A 40 -5.51 -30.53 6.12
N GLU A 41 -6.67 -29.92 6.31
CA GLU A 41 -7.91 -30.29 5.63
C GLU A 41 -7.90 -29.90 4.15
N PHE A 42 -7.30 -28.75 3.79
CA PHE A 42 -7.42 -28.20 2.43
C PHE A 42 -6.14 -28.16 1.60
N TYR A 43 -4.96 -28.32 2.22
CA TYR A 43 -3.68 -28.18 1.52
C TYR A 43 -2.78 -29.42 1.61
N SER A 44 -3.13 -30.42 2.43
CA SER A 44 -2.36 -31.66 2.58
C SER A 44 -2.98 -32.86 1.86
N ASN A 45 -2.23 -33.96 1.75
CA ASN A 45 -2.72 -35.26 1.24
C ASN A 45 -3.61 -36.01 2.24
N GLU A 46 -3.64 -35.60 3.51
CA GLU A 46 -4.59 -36.12 4.51
C GLU A 46 -5.96 -35.44 4.40
N GLY A 47 -6.05 -34.37 3.62
CA GLY A 47 -7.23 -33.54 3.48
C GLY A 47 -8.21 -34.00 2.40
N VAL A 48 -9.19 -33.14 2.11
CA VAL A 48 -10.29 -33.43 1.18
C VAL A 48 -9.86 -33.47 -0.30
N LEU A 49 -8.71 -32.85 -0.64
CA LEU A 49 -8.19 -32.81 -2.00
C LEU A 49 -6.68 -33.15 -2.01
N PRO A 50 -6.33 -34.45 -2.00
CA PRO A 50 -4.95 -34.91 -2.14
C PRO A 50 -4.32 -34.54 -3.48
N ASN A 51 -3.00 -34.38 -3.52
CA ASN A 51 -2.22 -33.97 -4.70
C ASN A 51 -2.46 -34.90 -5.90
N HIS A 52 -2.46 -36.22 -5.69
CA HIS A 52 -2.66 -37.20 -6.78
C HIS A 52 -4.06 -37.09 -7.41
N ASN A 53 -5.10 -36.92 -6.60
CA ASN A 53 -6.46 -36.76 -7.12
C ASN A 53 -6.61 -35.46 -7.90
N HIS A 54 -6.01 -34.39 -7.40
CA HIS A 54 -6.03 -33.10 -8.05
C HIS A 54 -5.27 -33.08 -9.39
N LEU A 55 -4.12 -33.75 -9.47
CA LEU A 55 -3.28 -33.76 -10.67
C LEU A 55 -3.76 -34.74 -11.74
N PHE A 56 -4.33 -35.88 -11.36
CA PHE A 56 -4.60 -36.98 -12.30
C PHE A 56 -6.07 -37.35 -12.46
N ASN A 57 -6.94 -37.06 -11.49
CA ASN A 57 -8.30 -37.61 -11.44
C ASN A 57 -9.42 -36.60 -11.69
N LEU A 58 -9.14 -35.29 -11.72
CA LEU A 58 -10.15 -34.28 -12.08
C LEU A 58 -10.30 -34.17 -13.60
N ARG A 59 -11.33 -34.84 -14.15
CA ARG A 59 -11.78 -34.67 -15.54
C ARG A 59 -12.01 -33.18 -15.85
N ASP A 60 -11.58 -32.76 -17.03
CA ASP A 60 -11.86 -31.45 -17.66
C ASP A 60 -11.21 -30.19 -17.06
N THR A 61 -10.24 -30.33 -16.16
CA THR A 61 -9.42 -29.16 -15.74
C THR A 61 -8.11 -29.11 -16.52
N GLY A 62 -7.95 -28.08 -17.36
CA GLY A 62 -6.67 -27.78 -17.99
C GLY A 62 -5.54 -27.67 -16.97
N ARG A 63 -4.28 -27.86 -17.40
CA ARG A 63 -3.05 -27.87 -16.58
C ARG A 63 -3.14 -26.94 -15.35
N ILE A 64 -3.51 -27.49 -14.19
CA ILE A 64 -3.59 -26.73 -12.94
C ILE A 64 -2.16 -26.54 -12.43
N TRP A 65 -1.77 -25.29 -12.19
CA TRP A 65 -0.44 -24.97 -11.68
C TRP A 65 -0.52 -24.52 -10.22
N SER A 66 0.19 -25.22 -9.34
CA SER A 66 0.46 -24.78 -7.99
C SER A 66 1.79 -25.34 -7.52
N PHE A 67 2.68 -24.51 -6.98
CA PHE A 67 3.90 -25.03 -6.36
C PHE A 67 3.60 -25.80 -5.07
N LEU A 68 2.41 -25.64 -4.49
CA LEU A 68 2.00 -26.37 -3.28
C LEU A 68 1.79 -27.86 -3.54
N HIS A 69 1.69 -28.30 -4.81
CA HIS A 69 1.70 -29.73 -5.16
C HIS A 69 3.03 -30.42 -4.81
N ALA A 70 4.11 -29.67 -4.57
CA ALA A 70 5.39 -30.21 -4.10
C ALA A 70 5.37 -30.57 -2.60
N PHE A 71 4.33 -30.15 -1.85
CA PHE A 71 4.19 -30.37 -0.41
C PHE A 71 3.00 -31.30 -0.17
N SER A 72 3.23 -32.40 0.54
CA SER A 72 2.27 -33.49 0.69
C SER A 72 1.76 -33.62 2.13
N SER A 73 2.65 -33.54 3.11
CA SER A 73 2.27 -33.67 4.53
C SER A 73 1.78 -32.34 5.12
N PRO A 74 1.03 -32.34 6.23
CA PRO A 74 0.66 -31.12 6.93
C PRO A 74 1.87 -30.28 7.37
N GLY A 75 2.94 -30.92 7.86
CA GLY A 75 4.16 -30.24 8.29
C GLY A 75 4.89 -29.53 7.14
N GLU A 76 5.02 -30.19 5.99
CA GLU A 76 5.54 -29.60 4.75
C GLU A 76 4.72 -28.39 4.29
N ASN A 77 3.40 -28.47 4.38
CA ASN A 77 2.52 -27.36 4.02
C ASN A 77 2.63 -26.19 5.02
N HIS A 78 2.78 -26.45 6.32
CA HIS A 78 3.06 -25.37 7.29
C HIS A 78 4.38 -24.65 6.97
N PHE A 79 5.42 -25.39 6.58
CA PHE A 79 6.67 -24.79 6.11
C PHE A 79 6.46 -23.93 4.86
N ALA A 80 5.71 -24.41 3.86
CA ALA A 80 5.37 -23.62 2.68
C ALA A 80 4.59 -22.34 3.03
N PHE A 81 3.67 -22.41 3.99
CA PHE A 81 2.91 -21.26 4.49
C PHE A 81 3.81 -20.24 5.21
N VAL A 82 4.84 -20.66 5.94
CA VAL A 82 5.86 -19.75 6.49
C VAL A 82 6.61 -19.03 5.38
N LEU A 83 6.98 -19.71 4.29
CA LEU A 83 7.63 -19.04 3.16
C LEU A 83 6.71 -18.00 2.50
N ILE A 84 5.42 -18.32 2.34
CA ILE A 84 4.42 -17.37 1.81
C ILE A 84 4.25 -16.17 2.76
N LEU A 85 4.24 -16.41 4.08
CA LEU A 85 4.18 -15.36 5.10
C LEU A 85 5.36 -14.39 4.96
N LEU A 86 6.58 -14.91 4.78
CA LEU A 86 7.76 -14.09 4.53
C LEU A 86 7.64 -13.29 3.24
N VAL A 87 7.16 -13.90 2.15
CA VAL A 87 6.93 -13.21 0.88
C VAL A 87 5.96 -12.04 1.03
N TYR A 88 4.82 -12.27 1.68
CA TYR A 88 3.83 -11.21 1.93
C TYR A 88 4.35 -10.16 2.92
N GLY A 89 5.14 -10.55 3.93
CA GLY A 89 5.79 -9.63 4.86
C GLY A 89 6.80 -8.70 4.19
N PHE A 90 7.65 -9.23 3.31
CA PHE A 90 8.58 -8.42 2.51
C PHE A 90 7.85 -7.53 1.50
N PHE A 91 6.75 -8.03 0.92
CA PHE A 91 5.86 -7.21 0.09
C PHE A 91 5.21 -6.08 0.91
N LEU A 92 4.82 -6.31 2.17
CA LEU A 92 4.22 -5.35 3.11
C LEU A 92 5.17 -4.23 3.55
N VAL A 93 6.46 -4.51 3.71
CA VAL A 93 7.45 -3.46 4.02
C VAL A 93 8.01 -2.78 2.77
N GLY A 94 7.76 -3.36 1.59
CA GLY A 94 8.29 -2.86 0.31
C GLY A 94 9.81 -3.02 0.22
N TYR A 95 10.31 -4.19 0.62
CA TYR A 95 11.70 -4.60 0.42
C TYR A 95 11.79 -5.32 -0.93
N ARG A 96 12.68 -4.88 -1.84
CA ARG A 96 12.79 -5.42 -3.20
C ARG A 96 11.41 -5.62 -3.85
N THR A 97 10.60 -4.57 -3.79
CA THR A 97 9.15 -4.59 -3.99
C THR A 97 8.73 -5.31 -5.27
N ARG A 98 9.44 -5.10 -6.39
CA ARG A 98 9.12 -5.76 -7.66
C ARG A 98 9.22 -7.29 -7.59
N VAL A 99 10.22 -7.81 -6.88
CA VAL A 99 10.42 -9.26 -6.72
C VAL A 99 9.32 -9.82 -5.82
N PHE A 100 9.11 -9.24 -4.65
CA PHE A 100 8.13 -9.75 -3.70
C PHE A 100 6.68 -9.53 -4.14
N GLN A 101 6.41 -8.56 -5.01
CA GLN A 101 5.11 -8.43 -5.68
C GLN A 101 4.86 -9.57 -6.67
N ALA A 102 5.86 -9.91 -7.50
CA ALA A 102 5.75 -11.05 -8.42
C ALA A 102 5.60 -12.37 -7.65
N LEU A 103 6.39 -12.57 -6.59
CA LEU A 103 6.26 -13.73 -5.72
C LEU A 103 4.90 -13.76 -5.01
N ALA A 104 4.40 -12.62 -4.53
CA ALA A 104 3.08 -12.56 -3.91
C ALA A 104 1.97 -12.97 -4.87
N LEU A 105 2.07 -12.60 -6.15
CA LEU A 105 1.15 -13.04 -7.20
C LEU A 105 1.23 -14.56 -7.40
N LEU A 106 2.45 -15.09 -7.51
CA LEU A 106 2.65 -16.54 -7.64
C LEU A 106 2.12 -17.30 -6.42
N CYS A 107 2.32 -16.80 -5.20
CA CYS A 107 1.78 -17.38 -3.97
C CYS A 107 0.26 -17.37 -3.96
N LEU A 108 -0.38 -16.25 -4.35
CA LEU A 108 -1.84 -16.16 -4.38
C LEU A 108 -2.46 -17.09 -5.43
N VAL A 109 -1.89 -17.12 -6.64
CA VAL A 109 -2.32 -18.04 -7.70
C VAL A 109 -2.12 -19.49 -7.24
N SER A 110 -0.97 -19.81 -6.65
CA SER A 110 -0.66 -21.15 -6.15
C SER A 110 -1.60 -21.60 -5.03
N LEU A 111 -1.94 -20.72 -4.07
CA LEU A 111 -2.89 -20.99 -2.98
C LEU A 111 -4.31 -21.23 -3.51
N GLY A 112 -4.78 -20.40 -4.44
CA GLY A 112 -6.10 -20.57 -5.06
C GLY A 112 -6.16 -21.84 -5.90
N ALA A 113 -5.15 -22.04 -6.75
CA ALA A 113 -5.09 -23.19 -7.63
C ALA A 113 -4.93 -24.50 -6.87
N ARG A 114 -4.22 -24.55 -5.72
CA ARG A 114 -4.04 -25.78 -4.91
C ARG A 114 -5.37 -26.39 -4.44
N ASN A 115 -6.40 -25.56 -4.25
CA ASN A 115 -7.72 -26.01 -3.89
C ASN A 115 -8.81 -25.16 -4.57
N ILE A 116 -9.15 -25.55 -5.80
CA ILE A 116 -10.16 -24.90 -6.63
C ILE A 116 -11.57 -24.87 -5.99
N LEU A 117 -11.85 -25.71 -5.01
CA LEU A 117 -13.15 -25.75 -4.31
C LEU A 117 -13.34 -24.53 -3.40
N LEU A 118 -12.24 -23.93 -2.95
CA LEU A 118 -12.24 -22.73 -2.11
C LEU A 118 -12.18 -21.43 -2.91
N GLU A 119 -12.08 -21.54 -4.23
CA GLU A 119 -11.94 -20.39 -5.11
C GLU A 119 -13.29 -19.71 -5.38
N ASN A 120 -13.26 -18.38 -5.47
CA ASN A 120 -14.44 -17.56 -5.73
C ASN A 120 -14.06 -16.26 -6.44
N ALA A 121 -15.06 -15.43 -6.75
CA ALA A 121 -14.88 -14.13 -7.39
C ALA A 121 -13.86 -13.23 -6.66
N GLY A 122 -13.75 -13.34 -5.34
CA GLY A 122 -12.75 -12.62 -4.56
C GLY A 122 -11.31 -12.95 -4.95
N ASN A 123 -11.00 -14.24 -5.16
CA ASN A 123 -9.70 -14.68 -5.64
C ASN A 123 -9.40 -14.11 -7.03
N HIS A 124 -10.37 -14.15 -7.94
CA HIS A 124 -10.20 -13.60 -9.30
C HIS A 124 -9.92 -12.09 -9.29
N ALA A 125 -10.64 -11.32 -8.46
CA ALA A 125 -10.41 -9.88 -8.31
C ALA A 125 -9.02 -9.58 -7.74
N ALA A 126 -8.62 -10.32 -6.70
CA ALA A 126 -7.33 -10.12 -6.04
C ALA A 126 -6.16 -10.41 -6.99
N VAL A 127 -6.21 -11.52 -7.73
CA VAL A 127 -5.21 -11.84 -8.76
C VAL A 127 -5.19 -10.75 -9.82
N ALA A 128 -6.34 -10.35 -10.37
CA ALA A 128 -6.38 -9.37 -11.46
C ALA A 128 -5.74 -8.03 -11.04
N LEU A 129 -6.06 -7.52 -9.85
CA LEU A 129 -5.47 -6.28 -9.35
C LEU A 129 -3.98 -6.43 -9.06
N LEU A 130 -3.54 -7.54 -8.46
CA LEU A 130 -2.11 -7.78 -8.21
C LEU A 130 -1.32 -7.92 -9.52
N PHE A 131 -1.93 -8.50 -10.56
CA PHE A 131 -1.36 -8.64 -11.89
C PHE A 131 -1.20 -7.28 -12.57
N PHE A 132 -2.26 -6.47 -12.68
CA PHE A 132 -2.15 -5.15 -13.32
C PHE A 132 -1.21 -4.21 -12.57
N THR A 133 -1.21 -4.27 -11.24
CA THR A 133 -0.29 -3.47 -10.42
C THR A 133 1.16 -3.92 -10.53
N LEU A 134 1.45 -5.13 -11.04
CA LEU A 134 2.83 -5.61 -11.28
C LEU A 134 3.61 -4.67 -12.20
N PHE A 135 2.91 -3.96 -13.09
CA PHE A 135 3.49 -3.00 -14.01
C PHE A 135 3.69 -1.60 -13.40
N LEU A 136 3.17 -1.34 -12.19
CA LEU A 136 3.23 -0.05 -11.49
C LEU A 136 4.33 -0.03 -10.40
N PRO A 137 4.95 1.12 -10.10
CA PRO A 137 6.04 1.21 -9.13
C PRO A 137 5.53 1.31 -7.68
N LEU A 138 4.99 0.22 -7.13
CA LEU A 138 4.46 0.17 -5.76
C LEU A 138 5.51 0.41 -4.67
N GLY A 139 6.79 0.26 -5.02
CA GLY A 139 7.93 0.52 -4.15
C GLY A 139 8.45 1.96 -4.19
N SER A 140 7.81 2.88 -4.92
CA SER A 140 8.29 4.26 -5.08
C SER A 140 8.05 5.16 -3.86
N ARG A 141 7.07 4.83 -3.01
CA ARG A 141 6.75 5.53 -1.75
C ARG A 141 6.32 4.54 -0.68
N PHE A 142 6.44 4.97 0.58
CA PHE A 142 6.09 4.18 1.78
C PHE A 142 6.74 2.80 1.81
N SER A 143 7.98 2.66 1.33
CA SER A 143 8.68 1.38 1.19
C SER A 143 10.11 1.49 1.71
N LEU A 144 10.69 0.35 2.12
CA LEU A 144 12.12 0.27 2.43
C LEU A 144 13.00 0.57 1.21
N ASP A 145 12.55 0.21 0.00
CA ASP A 145 13.25 0.56 -1.24
C ASP A 145 13.37 2.08 -1.44
N ALA A 146 12.26 2.81 -1.27
CA ALA A 146 12.23 4.26 -1.38
C ALA A 146 13.06 4.94 -0.29
N LEU A 147 12.96 4.43 0.95
CA LEU A 147 13.75 4.93 2.07
C LEU A 147 15.25 4.75 1.79
N ARG A 148 15.70 3.55 1.40
CA ARG A 148 17.10 3.29 1.08
C ARG A 148 17.60 4.11 -0.10
N ALA A 149 16.81 4.25 -1.16
CA ALA A 149 17.16 5.09 -2.30
C ALA A 149 17.30 6.55 -1.88
N SER A 150 16.39 7.05 -1.05
CA SER A 150 16.45 8.43 -0.54
C SER A 150 17.63 8.66 0.42
N MET A 151 17.99 7.68 1.26
CA MET A 151 19.10 7.79 2.21
C MET A 151 20.48 7.74 1.54
N ARG A 152 20.57 7.27 0.29
CA ARG A 152 21.82 7.28 -0.50
C ARG A 152 22.13 8.65 -1.09
N ALA A 153 21.20 9.60 -1.06
CA ALA A 153 21.46 10.97 -1.52
C ALA A 153 22.56 11.63 -0.65
N PRO A 154 23.63 12.19 -1.25
CA PRO A 154 24.79 12.70 -0.51
C PRO A 154 24.59 14.09 0.12
N GLU A 155 23.44 14.73 -0.10
CA GLU A 155 23.25 16.18 0.13
C GLU A 155 23.00 16.58 1.59
N GLU A 156 22.68 15.64 2.49
CA GLU A 156 22.22 15.97 3.85
C GLU A 156 23.29 15.70 4.92
N LYS A 157 24.28 16.59 5.02
CA LYS A 157 25.39 16.47 5.98
C LYS A 157 25.25 17.35 7.21
N ASP A 158 24.58 18.49 7.08
CA ASP A 158 24.46 19.49 8.13
C ASP A 158 22.99 19.87 8.41
N ALA A 159 22.79 20.69 9.45
CA ALA A 159 21.45 21.16 9.85
C ALA A 159 20.76 21.99 8.77
N SER A 160 21.51 22.78 8.00
CA SER A 160 20.97 23.60 6.90
C SER A 160 20.35 22.72 5.82
N ALA A 161 21.09 21.71 5.34
CA ALA A 161 20.62 20.75 4.35
C ALA A 161 19.50 19.84 4.89
N LEU A 162 19.48 19.55 6.19
CA LEU A 162 18.35 18.85 6.82
C LEU A 162 17.07 19.70 6.83
N ASN A 163 17.20 21.01 6.99
CA ASN A 163 16.10 21.96 6.97
C ASN A 163 15.67 22.35 5.56
N ASP A 164 16.47 22.10 4.53
CA ASP A 164 16.02 22.26 3.16
C ASP A 164 14.90 21.25 2.83
N ARG A 165 13.70 21.79 2.60
CA ARG A 165 12.48 21.07 2.24
C ARG A 165 12.05 21.32 0.81
N THR A 166 12.93 21.90 -0.02
CA THR A 166 12.64 22.18 -1.41
C THR A 166 12.35 20.86 -2.15
N PRO A 167 11.17 20.71 -2.76
CA PRO A 167 10.85 19.50 -3.49
C PRO A 167 11.70 19.42 -4.76
N LEU A 168 12.28 18.24 -5.01
CA LEU A 168 12.96 17.98 -6.28
C LEU A 168 12.00 18.18 -7.47
N PRO A 169 12.47 18.77 -8.58
CA PRO A 169 11.68 18.92 -9.78
C PRO A 169 11.14 17.58 -10.28
N GLU A 170 9.88 17.56 -10.71
CA GLU A 170 9.22 16.34 -11.18
C GLU A 170 9.95 15.69 -12.37
N ASP A 171 10.54 16.50 -13.25
CA ASP A 171 11.27 16.01 -14.42
C ASP A 171 12.54 15.25 -14.02
N GLU A 172 13.21 15.67 -12.95
CA GLU A 172 14.37 14.97 -12.40
C GLU A 172 13.95 13.64 -11.77
N ILE A 173 12.87 13.66 -10.97
CA ILE A 173 12.29 12.44 -10.38
C ILE A 173 11.94 11.43 -11.47
N GLN A 174 11.37 11.89 -12.60
CA GLN A 174 11.00 11.04 -13.73
C GLN A 174 12.21 10.49 -14.48
N ALA A 175 13.19 11.33 -14.79
CA ALA A 175 14.37 10.94 -15.55
C ALA A 175 15.18 9.86 -14.80
N ARG A 176 15.37 10.05 -13.49
CA ARG A 176 16.18 9.18 -12.63
C ARG A 176 15.38 8.10 -11.89
N ARG A 177 14.05 8.10 -12.02
CA ARG A 177 13.11 7.19 -11.32
C ARG A 177 13.31 7.23 -9.80
N LEU A 178 13.46 8.42 -9.23
CA LEU A 178 13.70 8.67 -7.80
C LEU A 178 12.46 8.37 -6.93
N PRO A 179 12.59 8.29 -5.59
CA PRO A 179 11.46 8.11 -4.69
C PRO A 179 10.31 9.12 -4.95
N GLY A 180 9.09 8.63 -5.16
CA GLY A 180 7.97 9.42 -5.66
C GLY A 180 7.68 9.28 -7.15
N TRP A 181 8.55 8.60 -7.90
CA TRP A 181 8.32 8.33 -9.32
C TRP A 181 7.04 7.53 -9.58
N SER A 182 6.20 8.06 -10.46
CA SER A 182 5.06 7.34 -11.02
C SER A 182 4.91 7.67 -12.52
N PRO A 183 5.02 6.68 -13.42
CA PRO A 183 4.95 6.90 -14.85
C PRO A 183 3.52 7.11 -15.34
N VAL A 184 3.38 7.81 -16.47
CA VAL A 184 2.22 7.70 -17.34
C VAL A 184 2.23 6.31 -17.97
N SER A 185 1.20 5.51 -17.76
CA SER A 185 1.14 4.10 -18.16
C SER A 185 -0.29 3.62 -18.38
N LEU A 186 -0.50 2.74 -19.36
CA LEU A 186 -1.74 1.99 -19.54
C LEU A 186 -2.03 1.09 -18.34
N ALA A 187 -1.04 0.76 -17.51
CA ALA A 187 -1.27 -0.03 -16.30
C ALA A 187 -2.17 0.70 -15.29
N ALA A 188 -2.04 2.02 -15.20
CA ALA A 188 -2.90 2.87 -14.37
C ALA A 188 -4.34 2.88 -14.91
N LEU A 189 -4.51 2.95 -16.23
CA LEU A 189 -5.82 2.85 -16.85
C LEU A 189 -6.41 1.45 -16.67
N ALA A 190 -5.65 0.40 -16.97
CA ALA A 190 -6.09 -0.98 -16.87
C ALA A 190 -6.57 -1.33 -15.46
N VAL A 191 -5.82 -0.96 -14.41
CA VAL A 191 -6.24 -1.25 -13.03
C VAL A 191 -7.48 -0.45 -12.62
N THR A 192 -7.59 0.83 -13.03
CA THR A 192 -8.77 1.65 -12.69
C THR A 192 -10.02 1.20 -13.47
N LEU A 193 -9.87 0.83 -14.73
CA LEU A 193 -10.93 0.20 -15.52
C LEU A 193 -11.28 -1.18 -14.99
N GLN A 194 -10.33 -1.98 -14.51
CA GLN A 194 -10.62 -3.27 -13.90
C GLN A 194 -11.53 -3.13 -12.68
N ILE A 195 -11.26 -2.14 -11.80
CA ILE A 195 -12.15 -1.82 -10.66
C ILE A 195 -13.54 -1.44 -11.16
N ALA A 196 -13.63 -0.57 -12.16
CA ALA A 196 -14.90 -0.14 -12.74
C ALA A 196 -15.67 -1.31 -13.38
N LEU A 197 -14.99 -2.21 -14.09
CA LEU A 197 -15.59 -3.38 -14.75
C LEU A 197 -16.13 -4.40 -13.76
N ILE A 198 -15.39 -4.68 -12.66
CA ILE A 198 -15.86 -5.56 -11.59
C ILE A 198 -17.21 -5.08 -11.05
N LEU A 199 -17.30 -3.79 -10.73
CA LEU A 199 -18.51 -3.19 -10.14
C LEU A 199 -19.64 -3.09 -11.16
N LEU A 200 -19.34 -2.67 -12.40
CA LEU A 200 -20.34 -2.58 -13.46
C LEU A 200 -20.94 -3.96 -13.79
N CYS A 201 -20.12 -5.00 -13.89
CA CYS A 201 -20.61 -6.35 -14.12
C CYS A 201 -21.48 -6.86 -12.96
N SER A 202 -21.07 -6.59 -11.72
CA SER A 202 -21.87 -6.90 -10.52
C SER A 202 -23.22 -6.18 -10.58
N ALA A 203 -23.23 -4.88 -10.91
CA ALA A 203 -24.44 -4.09 -11.08
C ALA A 203 -25.40 -4.68 -12.14
N MET A 204 -24.84 -5.16 -13.26
CA MET A 204 -25.61 -5.77 -14.34
C MET A 204 -26.23 -7.11 -13.91
N TRP A 205 -25.50 -7.92 -13.15
CA TRP A 205 -26.04 -9.13 -12.53
C TRP A 205 -27.17 -8.81 -11.54
N HIS A 206 -26.95 -7.87 -10.63
CA HIS A 206 -27.91 -7.47 -9.61
C HIS A 206 -29.16 -6.81 -10.19
N ARG A 207 -29.03 -6.06 -11.29
CA ARG A 207 -30.18 -5.49 -12.02
C ARG A 207 -31.16 -6.57 -12.50
N GLY A 208 -30.67 -7.78 -12.78
CA GLY A 208 -31.49 -8.92 -13.17
C GLY A 208 -32.12 -9.69 -12.00
N ALA A 209 -31.66 -9.48 -10.76
CA ALA A 209 -32.02 -10.29 -9.60
C ALA A 209 -33.12 -9.64 -8.75
N ALA A 210 -34.19 -10.39 -8.44
CA ALA A 210 -35.32 -9.88 -7.66
C ALA A 210 -34.93 -9.34 -6.26
N PRO A 211 -34.07 -10.03 -5.46
CA PRO A 211 -33.71 -9.57 -4.12
C PRO A 211 -33.01 -8.21 -4.07
N TRP A 212 -32.34 -7.82 -5.16
CA TRP A 212 -31.67 -6.53 -5.26
C TRP A 212 -32.65 -5.39 -5.60
N LYS A 213 -33.78 -5.71 -6.25
CA LYS A 213 -34.83 -4.74 -6.60
C LYS A 213 -35.75 -4.42 -5.42
N ASP A 214 -36.15 -5.44 -4.69
CA ASP A 214 -37.02 -5.28 -3.50
C ASP A 214 -36.24 -4.86 -2.24
N GLY A 215 -34.90 -4.93 -2.28
CA GLY A 215 -34.00 -4.53 -1.21
C GLY A 215 -33.77 -5.62 -0.16
N SER A 216 -34.13 -6.87 -0.44
CA SER A 216 -33.99 -8.01 0.46
C SER A 216 -32.66 -8.77 0.30
N ALA A 217 -31.81 -8.42 -0.67
CA ALA A 217 -30.61 -9.18 -1.02
C ALA A 217 -29.65 -9.43 0.16
N LEU A 218 -29.33 -8.39 0.94
CA LEU A 218 -28.43 -8.56 2.09
C LEU A 218 -29.09 -9.36 3.21
N HIS A 219 -30.40 -9.19 3.42
CA HIS A 219 -31.14 -10.00 4.39
C HIS A 219 -31.07 -11.48 4.04
N TYR A 220 -31.44 -11.86 2.81
CA TYR A 220 -31.35 -13.25 2.37
C TYR A 220 -29.91 -13.76 2.36
N GLY A 221 -28.96 -12.94 1.93
CA GLY A 221 -27.56 -13.33 1.90
C GLY A 221 -27.02 -13.70 3.29
N LEU A 222 -27.42 -13.00 4.34
CA LEU A 222 -27.03 -13.30 5.73
C LEU A 222 -27.60 -14.64 6.25
N TRP A 223 -28.66 -15.14 5.63
CA TRP A 223 -29.26 -16.44 5.94
C TRP A 223 -28.72 -17.59 5.09
N VAL A 224 -27.85 -17.30 4.11
CA VAL A 224 -27.12 -18.34 3.36
C VAL A 224 -25.85 -18.69 4.14
N GLU A 225 -25.86 -19.85 4.81
CA GLU A 225 -24.74 -20.34 5.65
C GLU A 225 -23.39 -20.38 4.91
N ARG A 226 -23.42 -20.62 3.59
CA ARG A 226 -22.19 -20.62 2.77
C ARG A 226 -21.62 -19.22 2.54
N TRP A 227 -22.43 -18.16 2.62
CA TRP A 227 -22.03 -16.80 2.29
C TRP A 227 -21.81 -15.93 3.52
N VAL A 228 -22.48 -16.18 4.62
CA VAL A 228 -22.38 -15.35 5.82
C VAL A 228 -20.99 -15.49 6.46
N SER A 229 -20.44 -14.40 6.99
CA SER A 229 -19.22 -14.43 7.82
C SER A 229 -19.57 -14.69 9.29
N ASP A 230 -18.57 -14.97 10.14
CA ASP A 230 -18.80 -15.13 11.59
C ASP A 230 -19.47 -13.88 12.21
N LEU A 231 -19.02 -12.69 11.81
CA LEU A 231 -19.61 -11.43 12.26
C LEU A 231 -21.03 -11.24 11.70
N GLY A 232 -21.27 -11.60 10.44
CA GLY A 232 -22.60 -11.58 9.85
C GLY A 232 -23.57 -12.53 10.53
N ALA A 233 -23.13 -13.72 10.90
CA ALA A 233 -23.93 -14.73 11.59
C ALA A 233 -24.28 -14.26 13.01
N ALA A 234 -23.35 -13.63 13.71
CA ALA A 234 -23.60 -13.01 15.02
C ALA A 234 -24.56 -11.82 14.91
N ALA A 235 -24.52 -11.05 13.82
CA ALA A 235 -25.31 -9.82 13.67
C ALA A 235 -26.70 -10.04 13.05
N ARG A 236 -26.93 -11.09 12.24
CA ARG A 236 -28.13 -11.22 11.40
C ARG A 236 -29.47 -11.18 12.15
N GLY A 237 -29.49 -11.60 13.41
CA GLY A 237 -30.68 -11.53 14.28
C GLY A 237 -30.92 -10.17 14.96
N HIS A 238 -29.92 -9.29 14.94
CA HIS A 238 -29.94 -7.98 15.63
C HIS A 238 -29.98 -6.78 14.67
N LEU A 239 -29.76 -7.01 13.37
CA LEU A 239 -29.78 -5.95 12.36
C LEU A 239 -31.23 -5.58 11.98
N PRO A 240 -31.65 -4.31 12.13
CA PRO A 240 -32.96 -3.87 11.70
C PRO A 240 -33.17 -4.09 10.20
N GLU A 241 -34.36 -4.55 9.79
CA GLU A 241 -34.68 -4.80 8.38
C GLU A 241 -34.50 -3.53 7.53
N GLY A 242 -34.92 -2.36 8.05
CA GLY A 242 -34.75 -1.08 7.37
C GLY A 242 -33.28 -0.73 7.09
N LEU A 243 -32.36 -1.12 7.98
CA LEU A 243 -30.92 -0.93 7.78
C LEU A 243 -30.40 -1.83 6.67
N LEU A 244 -30.74 -3.12 6.68
CA LEU A 244 -30.33 -4.07 5.64
C LEU A 244 -30.88 -3.69 4.27
N ARG A 245 -32.12 -3.21 4.22
CA ARG A 245 -32.75 -2.69 3.01
C ARG A 245 -32.04 -1.43 2.50
N GLY A 246 -31.74 -0.48 3.39
CA GLY A 246 -30.99 0.72 3.05
C GLY A 246 -29.58 0.41 2.54
N LEU A 247 -28.87 -0.52 3.17
CA LEU A 247 -27.57 -0.99 2.73
C LEU A 247 -27.65 -1.70 1.38
N THR A 248 -28.67 -2.51 1.13
CA THR A 248 -28.86 -3.18 -0.18
C THR A 248 -28.96 -2.16 -1.31
N TYR A 249 -29.80 -1.13 -1.15
CA TYR A 249 -29.93 -0.07 -2.15
C TYR A 249 -28.68 0.80 -2.26
N LEU A 250 -27.99 1.08 -1.15
CA LEU A 250 -26.73 1.82 -1.15
C LEU A 250 -25.67 1.06 -1.95
N LEU A 251 -25.49 -0.24 -1.71
CA LEU A 251 -24.52 -1.07 -2.41
C LEU A 251 -24.86 -1.16 -3.91
N PHE A 252 -26.14 -1.36 -4.25
CA PHE A 252 -26.57 -1.40 -5.64
C PHE A 252 -26.34 -0.06 -6.35
N ALA A 253 -26.64 1.07 -5.70
CA ALA A 253 -26.35 2.39 -6.25
C ALA A 253 -24.84 2.63 -6.39
N ALA A 254 -24.03 2.17 -5.43
CA ALA A 254 -22.58 2.30 -5.45
C ALA A 254 -21.95 1.55 -6.64
N GLU A 255 -22.47 0.38 -7.00
CA GLU A 255 -21.98 -0.40 -8.15
C GLU A 255 -22.10 0.34 -9.48
N TRP A 256 -23.13 1.18 -9.65
CA TRP A 256 -23.29 2.06 -10.80
C TRP A 256 -22.51 3.37 -10.66
N ALA A 257 -22.54 3.96 -9.46
CA ALA A 257 -21.95 5.27 -9.20
C ALA A 257 -20.41 5.23 -9.27
N ILE A 258 -19.76 4.22 -8.70
CA ILE A 258 -18.30 4.14 -8.63
C ILE A 258 -17.66 4.12 -10.04
N PRO A 259 -18.08 3.26 -11.00
CA PRO A 259 -17.57 3.31 -12.37
C PRO A 259 -17.72 4.70 -13.01
N LEU A 260 -18.88 5.34 -12.86
CA LEU A 260 -19.12 6.68 -13.41
C LEU A 260 -18.18 7.71 -12.78
N LEU A 261 -18.06 7.71 -11.45
CA LEU A 261 -17.18 8.63 -10.71
C LEU A 261 -15.69 8.43 -11.05
N ILE A 262 -15.26 7.21 -11.35
CA ILE A 262 -13.89 6.92 -11.81
C ILE A 262 -13.64 7.51 -13.21
N LEU A 263 -14.62 7.37 -14.10
CA LEU A 263 -14.50 7.76 -15.51
C LEU A 263 -14.67 9.27 -15.74
N VAL A 264 -15.39 9.98 -14.88
CA VAL A 264 -15.58 11.44 -15.00
C VAL A 264 -14.25 12.17 -14.75
N PRO A 265 -13.71 12.92 -15.75
CA PRO A 265 -12.44 13.65 -15.60
C PRO A 265 -12.61 15.03 -14.95
N VAL A 266 -13.83 15.41 -14.60
CA VAL A 266 -14.18 16.71 -13.99
C VAL A 266 -14.18 16.59 -12.47
N ALA A 267 -13.73 17.65 -11.78
CA ALA A 267 -13.68 17.71 -10.31
C ALA A 267 -13.00 16.47 -9.68
N ARG A 268 -11.91 16.00 -10.30
CA ARG A 268 -11.21 14.75 -9.98
C ARG A 268 -11.02 14.50 -8.49
N ARG A 269 -10.60 15.52 -7.72
CA ARG A 269 -10.44 15.41 -6.27
C ARG A 269 -11.70 14.90 -5.57
N ILE A 270 -12.85 15.43 -5.95
CA ILE A 270 -14.16 15.09 -5.37
C ILE A 270 -14.66 13.77 -5.93
N THR A 271 -14.70 13.60 -7.26
CA THR A 271 -15.26 12.38 -7.89
C THR A 271 -14.47 11.14 -7.51
N ARG A 272 -13.13 11.19 -7.58
CA ARG A 272 -12.27 10.08 -7.15
C ARG A 272 -12.28 9.86 -5.64
N GLY A 273 -12.37 10.93 -4.85
CA GLY A 273 -12.52 10.84 -3.40
C GLY A 273 -13.82 10.15 -2.98
N LEU A 274 -14.94 10.52 -3.61
CA LEU A 274 -16.24 9.87 -3.42
C LEU A 274 -16.22 8.42 -3.88
N ALA A 275 -15.63 8.13 -5.05
CA ALA A 275 -15.46 6.76 -5.53
C ALA A 275 -14.66 5.89 -4.54
N ALA A 276 -13.54 6.42 -4.01
CA ALA A 276 -12.74 5.73 -3.00
C ALA A 276 -13.54 5.48 -1.72
N GLY A 277 -14.25 6.50 -1.21
CA GLY A 277 -15.07 6.37 0.01
C GLY A 277 -16.21 5.35 -0.15
N LEU A 278 -16.95 5.43 -1.26
CA LEU A 278 -17.99 4.46 -1.59
C LEU A 278 -17.43 3.04 -1.75
N LEU A 279 -16.26 2.89 -2.38
CA LEU A 279 -15.62 1.60 -2.55
C LEU A 279 -15.18 0.98 -1.20
N VAL A 280 -14.71 1.81 -0.26
CA VAL A 280 -14.42 1.37 1.12
C VAL A 280 -15.71 0.92 1.82
N VAL A 281 -16.78 1.69 1.75
CA VAL A 281 -18.07 1.31 2.37
C VAL A 281 -18.60 0.01 1.77
N TYR A 282 -18.61 -0.10 0.44
CA TYR A 282 -19.02 -1.30 -0.29
C TYR A 282 -18.17 -2.52 0.10
N GLY A 283 -16.84 -2.39 0.03
CA GLY A 283 -15.91 -3.46 0.33
C GLY A 283 -15.93 -3.90 1.80
N LEU A 284 -16.05 -2.96 2.75
CA LEU A 284 -16.17 -3.28 4.18
C LEU A 284 -17.50 -3.96 4.48
N THR A 285 -18.60 -3.52 3.88
CA THR A 285 -19.92 -4.16 4.08
C THR A 285 -19.84 -5.62 3.64
N LEU A 286 -19.31 -5.88 2.44
CA LEU A 286 -19.18 -7.25 1.94
C LEU A 286 -18.16 -8.07 2.74
N GLY A 287 -16.99 -7.51 3.07
CA GLY A 287 -15.92 -8.22 3.77
C GLY A 287 -16.24 -8.52 5.24
N LEU A 288 -17.03 -7.67 5.91
CA LEU A 288 -17.43 -7.84 7.30
C LEU A 288 -18.62 -8.79 7.45
N PHE A 289 -19.63 -8.70 6.58
CA PHE A 289 -20.87 -9.48 6.71
C PHE A 289 -20.88 -10.79 5.91
N PHE A 290 -19.99 -10.94 4.91
CA PHE A 290 -19.99 -12.10 4.02
C PHE A 290 -18.59 -12.70 3.80
N SER A 291 -18.52 -14.02 3.72
CA SER A 291 -17.36 -14.83 3.39
C SER A 291 -17.23 -15.03 1.87
N LEU A 292 -17.12 -13.95 1.11
CA LEU A 292 -16.96 -13.96 -0.36
C LEU A 292 -15.48 -14.05 -0.78
N GLY A 293 -14.69 -14.80 -0.01
CA GLY A 293 -13.23 -14.87 -0.13
C GLY A 293 -12.57 -13.51 0.04
N LEU A 294 -11.73 -13.15 -0.92
CA LEU A 294 -10.96 -11.90 -0.90
C LEU A 294 -11.74 -10.67 -1.39
N TYR A 295 -12.99 -10.80 -1.84
CA TYR A 295 -13.65 -9.77 -2.66
C TYR A 295 -13.77 -8.41 -1.97
N GLY A 296 -14.47 -8.33 -0.84
CA GLY A 296 -14.69 -7.06 -0.12
C GLY A 296 -13.37 -6.41 0.30
N TRP A 297 -12.49 -7.18 0.91
CA TRP A 297 -11.17 -6.73 1.37
C TRP A 297 -10.26 -6.24 0.24
N THR A 298 -10.31 -6.91 -0.91
CA THR A 298 -9.60 -6.51 -2.13
C THR A 298 -10.07 -5.15 -2.64
N LEU A 299 -11.39 -4.89 -2.62
CA LEU A 299 -11.95 -3.61 -3.02
C LEU A 299 -11.60 -2.48 -2.03
N VAL A 300 -11.58 -2.77 -0.72
CA VAL A 300 -11.09 -1.82 0.29
C VAL A 300 -9.64 -1.43 0.02
N ALA A 301 -8.76 -2.40 -0.25
CA ALA A 301 -7.38 -2.11 -0.63
C ALA A 301 -7.30 -1.33 -1.93
N ALA A 302 -8.10 -1.69 -2.95
CA ALA A 302 -8.15 -1.02 -4.25
C ALA A 302 -8.60 0.45 -4.16
N ALA A 303 -9.39 0.83 -3.16
CA ALA A 303 -9.77 2.21 -2.92
C ALA A 303 -8.56 3.15 -2.75
N ALA A 304 -7.45 2.64 -2.22
CA ALA A 304 -6.20 3.41 -2.12
C ALA A 304 -5.70 3.89 -3.49
N LEU A 305 -5.90 3.11 -4.57
CA LEU A 305 -5.51 3.48 -5.94
C LEU A 305 -6.34 4.62 -6.52
N LEU A 306 -7.53 4.88 -5.94
CA LEU A 306 -8.42 5.94 -6.37
C LEU A 306 -8.13 7.26 -5.65
N ILE A 307 -7.29 7.28 -4.60
CA ILE A 307 -6.97 8.52 -3.90
C ILE A 307 -6.19 9.46 -4.83
N PRO A 308 -6.69 10.67 -5.10
CA PRO A 308 -6.06 11.59 -6.03
C PRO A 308 -4.90 12.37 -5.37
N ASP A 309 -3.95 12.88 -6.16
CA ASP A 309 -2.76 13.57 -5.65
C ASP A 309 -3.11 14.85 -4.88
N GLU A 310 -4.18 15.54 -5.25
CA GLU A 310 -4.64 16.75 -4.56
C GLU A 310 -5.06 16.45 -3.12
N SER A 311 -5.63 15.26 -2.85
CA SER A 311 -5.98 14.83 -1.50
C SER A 311 -4.73 14.54 -0.67
N TRP A 312 -3.71 13.93 -1.26
CA TRP A 312 -2.44 13.71 -0.60
C TRP A 312 -1.68 15.02 -0.34
N SER A 313 -1.69 15.95 -1.29
CA SER A 313 -1.08 17.27 -1.13
C SER A 313 -1.78 18.07 -0.03
N ALA A 314 -3.12 18.07 0.00
CA ALA A 314 -3.88 18.69 1.10
C ALA A 314 -3.61 18.03 2.46
N PHE A 315 -3.33 16.72 2.50
CA PHE A 315 -2.92 16.04 3.72
C PHE A 315 -1.50 16.41 4.17
N ALA A 316 -0.57 16.57 3.22
CA ALA A 316 0.82 16.92 3.48
C ALA A 316 0.99 18.37 3.91
N THR A 317 0.21 19.30 3.35
CA THR A 317 0.27 20.74 3.70
C THR A 317 -0.51 21.10 4.96
N ARG A 318 -1.17 20.14 5.61
CA ARG A 318 -1.91 20.39 6.86
C ARG A 318 -0.95 20.62 8.02
N PHE A 319 -0.60 21.89 8.22
CA PHE A 319 0.25 22.35 9.31
C PHE A 319 -0.52 22.41 10.63
N ASP A 320 0.11 21.92 11.70
CA ASP A 320 -0.40 22.01 13.08
C ASP A 320 0.70 22.61 13.98
N PRO A 321 0.59 23.89 14.36
CA PRO A 321 1.59 24.57 15.18
C PRO A 321 1.90 23.84 16.50
N ARG A 322 0.95 23.08 17.05
CA ARG A 322 1.12 22.35 18.30
C ARG A 322 2.09 21.16 18.18
N ARG A 323 2.37 20.72 16.95
CA ARG A 323 3.24 19.57 16.63
C ARG A 323 4.64 19.98 16.22
N VAL A 324 4.89 21.27 16.01
CA VAL A 324 6.20 21.78 15.60
C VAL A 324 7.24 21.49 16.68
N ARG A 325 8.35 20.86 16.30
CA ARG A 325 9.50 20.62 17.18
C ARG A 325 10.80 20.98 16.45
N THR A 326 11.74 21.57 17.18
CA THR A 326 13.13 21.65 16.75
C THR A 326 13.92 20.55 17.45
N VAL A 327 14.65 19.75 16.68
CA VAL A 327 15.48 18.65 17.16
C VAL A 327 16.92 19.13 17.18
N ILE A 328 17.50 19.23 18.37
CA ILE A 328 18.93 19.43 18.54
C ILE A 328 19.57 18.05 18.68
N TYR A 329 20.36 17.66 17.68
CA TYR A 329 21.05 16.37 17.62
C TYR A 329 22.56 16.57 17.69
N ASP A 330 23.27 15.50 18.04
CA ASP A 330 24.73 15.51 18.07
C ASP A 330 25.31 15.42 16.65
N ALA A 331 25.95 16.50 16.19
CA ALA A 331 26.49 16.64 14.83
C ALA A 331 27.66 15.68 14.57
N ASP A 332 28.43 15.34 15.62
CA ASP A 332 29.59 14.45 15.51
C ASP A 332 29.22 12.95 15.51
N CYS A 333 27.95 12.64 15.74
CA CYS A 333 27.42 11.29 15.85
C CYS A 333 26.72 10.85 14.55
N GLY A 334 27.33 9.93 13.79
CA GLY A 334 26.80 9.43 12.51
C GLY A 334 25.41 8.80 12.62
N VAL A 335 25.13 8.03 13.68
CA VAL A 335 23.80 7.46 13.95
C VAL A 335 22.76 8.55 14.28
N CYS A 336 23.19 9.64 14.94
CA CYS A 336 22.33 10.76 15.28
C CYS A 336 21.92 11.53 14.02
N LEU A 337 22.89 11.81 13.13
CA LEU A 337 22.61 12.38 11.81
C LEU A 337 21.73 11.45 10.96
N TRP A 338 22.01 10.14 10.92
CA TRP A 338 21.18 9.17 10.21
C TRP A 338 19.73 9.16 10.73
N THR A 339 19.56 9.27 12.04
CA THR A 339 18.23 9.33 12.69
C THR A 339 17.51 10.63 12.33
N ALA A 340 18.21 11.77 12.33
CA ALA A 340 17.66 13.05 11.88
C ALA A 340 17.21 12.99 10.40
N ARG A 341 18.04 12.39 9.52
CA ARG A 341 17.70 12.12 8.12
C ARG A 341 16.47 11.22 7.96
N LEU A 342 16.35 10.18 8.80
CA LEU A 342 15.16 9.32 8.83
C LEU A 342 13.91 10.13 9.25
N LEU A 343 14.01 10.91 10.33
CA LEU A 343 12.92 11.75 10.82
C LEU A 343 12.48 12.77 9.76
N LYS A 344 13.41 13.41 9.04
CA LYS A 344 13.12 14.32 7.92
C LYS A 344 12.20 13.67 6.88
N ARG A 345 12.47 12.40 6.54
CA ARG A 345 11.71 11.63 5.53
C ARG A 345 10.35 11.15 6.03
N LEU A 346 10.23 10.85 7.33
CA LEU A 346 8.97 10.45 7.96
C LEU A 346 8.06 11.66 8.22
N ASP A 347 8.65 12.85 8.40
CA ASP A 347 7.95 14.10 8.61
C ASP A 347 7.38 14.67 7.30
N THR A 348 6.34 14.03 6.77
CA THR A 348 5.68 14.47 5.54
C THR A 348 4.89 15.77 5.67
N ARG A 349 4.80 16.35 6.87
CA ARG A 349 4.07 17.60 7.16
C ARG A 349 4.96 18.77 7.56
N HIS A 350 6.28 18.54 7.56
CA HIS A 350 7.29 19.57 7.80
C HIS A 350 7.13 20.22 9.19
N HIS A 351 6.85 19.39 10.21
CA HIS A 351 6.76 19.81 11.60
C HIS A 351 8.09 19.72 12.36
N LEU A 352 9.14 19.17 11.75
CA LEU A 352 10.47 19.06 12.35
C LEU A 352 11.46 20.05 11.70
N ALA A 353 12.09 20.86 12.55
CA ALA A 353 13.34 21.56 12.23
C ALA A 353 14.51 20.83 12.90
N PHE A 354 15.71 20.93 12.32
CA PHE A 354 16.91 20.26 12.78
C PHE A 354 17.99 21.28 13.13
N GLN A 355 18.75 21.01 14.18
CA GLN A 355 19.84 21.84 14.68
C GLN A 355 20.95 20.89 15.13
N GLY A 356 22.18 21.13 14.71
CA GLY A 356 23.34 20.44 15.28
C GLY A 356 23.76 21.13 16.58
N ASN A 357 24.37 20.38 17.51
CA ASN A 357 24.95 20.91 18.75
C ASN A 357 26.24 21.73 18.52
N ASP A 358 26.72 21.80 17.28
CA ASP A 358 27.87 22.57 16.80
C ASP A 358 27.57 24.06 16.59
N ASP A 359 26.30 24.44 16.44
CA ASP A 359 25.85 25.82 16.28
C ASP A 359 24.78 26.16 17.35
N LEU A 360 25.16 26.98 18.34
CA LEU A 360 24.28 27.41 19.45
C LEU A 360 24.01 28.92 19.45
N ASP A 361 24.44 29.65 18.42
CA ASP A 361 24.25 31.11 18.34
C ASP A 361 22.76 31.48 18.09
N GLY A 362 21.95 30.50 17.71
CA GLY A 362 20.50 30.64 17.59
C GLY A 362 19.81 29.29 17.44
N LEU A 363 18.49 29.32 17.32
CA LEU A 363 17.65 28.14 17.15
C LEU A 363 16.87 28.21 15.83
N TRP A 364 17.03 27.20 14.98
CA TRP A 364 16.11 26.98 13.87
C TRP A 364 14.70 26.69 14.38
N ARG A 365 13.71 27.46 13.95
CA ARG A 365 12.32 27.31 14.40
C ARG A 365 11.35 27.44 13.24
N ILE A 366 10.28 26.64 13.27
CA ILE A 366 9.21 26.71 12.29
C ILE A 366 8.14 27.70 12.79
N GLU A 367 7.79 28.68 11.97
CA GLU A 367 6.76 29.68 12.26
C GLU A 367 5.37 29.31 11.75
N SER A 368 4.39 30.16 12.09
CA SER A 368 2.99 30.13 11.65
C SER A 368 2.90 30.25 10.12
N GLY A 369 3.09 29.14 9.41
CA GLY A 369 3.17 29.12 7.95
C GLY A 369 4.13 28.08 7.39
N GLY A 370 4.92 27.41 8.25
CA GLY A 370 5.87 26.36 7.84
C GLY A 370 7.23 26.89 7.41
N THR A 371 7.48 28.20 7.51
CA THR A 371 8.78 28.83 7.24
C THR A 371 9.74 28.56 8.39
N ILE A 372 10.98 28.21 8.04
CA ILE A 372 12.06 27.98 9.02
C ILE A 372 12.84 29.28 9.15
N VAL A 373 12.93 29.81 10.37
CA VAL A 373 13.65 31.04 10.70
C VAL A 373 14.59 30.81 11.88
N ARG A 374 15.61 31.65 12.00
CA ARG A 374 16.55 31.62 13.13
C ARG A 374 16.06 32.56 14.22
N LYS A 375 15.94 32.05 15.46
CA LYS A 375 15.52 32.82 16.65
C LYS A 375 16.54 32.67 17.77
N GLU A 376 16.36 33.44 18.84
CA GLU A 376 17.15 33.31 20.05
C GLU A 376 17.00 31.91 20.67
N LEU A 377 18.11 31.38 21.16
CA LEU A 377 18.18 30.10 21.84
C LEU A 377 17.54 30.21 23.23
N PRO A 378 16.64 29.30 23.65
CA PRO A 378 16.11 29.31 25.01
C PRO A 378 17.23 29.15 26.03
N ALA A 379 17.22 29.95 27.11
CA ALA A 379 18.28 29.94 28.13
C ALA A 379 18.53 28.57 28.80
N ALA A 380 17.56 27.66 28.76
CA ALA A 380 17.67 26.32 29.29
C ALA A 380 18.39 25.32 28.35
N VAL A 381 18.73 25.72 27.12
CA VAL A 381 19.58 24.94 26.20
C VAL A 381 21.03 25.34 26.43
N THR A 382 21.79 24.50 27.14
CA THR A 382 23.23 24.70 27.39
C THR A 382 24.07 23.72 26.57
N ALA A 383 25.33 24.07 26.31
CA ALA A 383 26.29 23.21 25.60
C ALA A 383 26.45 21.83 26.26
N GLU A 384 26.46 21.77 27.60
CA GLU A 384 26.52 20.53 28.37
C GLU A 384 25.28 19.64 28.15
N LEU A 385 24.09 20.25 28.08
CA LEU A 385 22.84 19.53 27.88
C LEU A 385 22.78 18.91 26.48
N VAL A 386 23.05 19.69 25.44
CA VAL A 386 23.01 19.20 24.05
C VAL A 386 24.16 18.21 23.75
N GLY A 387 25.26 18.30 24.51
CA GLY A 387 26.34 17.33 24.48
C GLY A 387 25.97 15.98 25.12
N SER A 388 25.08 15.95 26.12
CA SER A 388 24.74 14.73 26.85
C SER A 388 23.48 14.02 26.31
N THR A 389 22.54 14.75 25.71
CA THR A 389 21.25 14.19 25.29
C THR A 389 20.65 14.90 24.08
N VAL A 390 19.73 14.22 23.39
CA VAL A 390 18.92 14.82 22.33
C VAL A 390 17.91 15.77 22.99
N VAL A 391 17.75 16.94 22.39
CA VAL A 391 16.87 17.98 22.93
C VAL A 391 15.79 18.28 21.89
N ALA A 392 14.53 18.18 22.31
CA ALA A 392 13.39 18.60 21.51
C ALA A 392 12.80 19.88 22.09
N VAL A 393 12.77 20.94 21.29
CA VAL A 393 12.20 22.25 21.68
C VAL A 393 10.84 22.41 20.99
N ASP A 394 9.80 22.76 21.74
CA ASP A 394 8.47 22.99 21.18
C ASP A 394 8.24 24.41 20.65
N ALA A 395 7.05 24.67 20.10
CA ALA A 395 6.65 25.98 19.59
C ALA A 395 6.51 27.07 20.68
N GLN A 396 6.51 26.71 21.96
CA GLN A 396 6.48 27.62 23.11
C GLN A 396 7.88 27.85 23.70
N GLY A 397 8.85 26.99 23.37
CA GLY A 397 10.22 27.05 23.87
C GLY A 397 10.46 26.09 25.04
N ASN A 398 9.47 25.24 25.37
CA ASN A 398 9.67 24.21 26.37
C ASN A 398 10.58 23.11 25.81
N ILE A 399 11.40 22.57 26.71
CA ILE A 399 12.42 21.60 26.38
C ILE A 399 11.99 20.21 26.87
N ALA A 400 12.19 19.22 26.03
CA ALA A 400 12.13 17.81 26.39
C ALA A 400 13.48 17.15 26.08
N THR A 401 13.90 16.21 26.93
CA THR A 401 15.16 15.47 26.82
C THR A 401 14.92 13.96 26.93
N ARG A 402 15.93 13.14 26.60
CA ARG A 402 15.90 11.66 26.74
C ARG A 402 14.65 11.03 26.10
N GLY A 403 13.98 10.09 26.78
CA GLY A 403 12.79 9.41 26.27
C GLY A 403 11.62 10.37 26.03
N ARG A 404 11.52 11.45 26.81
CA ARG A 404 10.50 12.50 26.57
C ARG A 404 10.76 13.25 25.26
N ALA A 405 12.02 13.52 24.91
CA ALA A 405 12.36 14.09 23.60
C ALA A 405 11.91 13.15 22.48
N VAL A 406 12.25 11.85 22.56
CA VAL A 406 11.82 10.84 21.58
C VAL A 406 10.29 10.84 21.40
N ALA A 407 9.53 10.91 22.49
CA ALA A 407 8.07 11.01 22.42
C ALA A 407 7.58 12.31 21.77
N GLU A 408 8.24 13.45 21.99
CA GLU A 408 7.92 14.71 21.29
C GLU A 408 8.24 14.63 19.78
N LEU A 409 9.36 13.99 19.39
CA LEU A 409 9.72 13.78 17.98
C LEU A 409 8.69 12.91 17.26
N ILE A 410 8.28 11.80 17.89
CA ILE A 410 7.24 10.92 17.34
C ILE A 410 5.89 11.66 17.24
N ARG A 411 5.55 12.52 18.22
CA ARG A 411 4.31 13.31 18.19
C ARG A 411 4.24 14.25 16.97
N ALA A 412 5.38 14.75 16.50
CA ALA A 412 5.47 15.63 15.33
C ALA A 412 5.09 14.92 14.02
N LEU A 413 5.41 13.62 13.92
CA LEU A 413 5.17 12.79 12.74
C LEU A 413 3.66 12.59 12.44
N PRO A 414 3.30 12.33 11.16
CA PRO A 414 1.93 11.96 10.82
C PRO A 414 1.49 10.72 11.60
N PHE A 415 0.28 10.76 12.18
CA PHE A 415 -0.29 9.71 13.03
C PHE A 415 0.50 9.38 14.32
N GLY A 416 1.58 10.11 14.64
CA GLY A 416 2.42 9.82 15.79
C GLY A 416 1.88 10.26 17.15
N ALA A 417 0.70 10.90 17.21
CA ALA A 417 0.13 11.37 18.47
C ALA A 417 -0.23 10.23 19.44
N LEU A 418 -0.79 9.13 18.94
CA LEU A 418 -1.16 7.98 19.76
C LEU A 418 0.08 7.17 20.19
N PRO A 419 1.02 6.81 19.30
CA PRO A 419 2.29 6.21 19.73
C PRO A 419 3.05 7.06 20.74
N ALA A 420 3.11 8.39 20.54
CA ALA A 420 3.75 9.30 21.47
C ALA A 420 3.06 9.33 22.85
N ALA A 421 1.74 9.16 22.90
CA ALA A 421 1.01 9.06 24.17
C ALA A 421 1.35 7.76 24.91
N VAL A 422 1.44 6.63 24.19
CA VAL A 422 1.85 5.34 24.75
C VAL A 422 3.26 5.42 25.34
N LEU A 423 4.20 6.07 24.65
CA LEU A 423 5.58 6.25 25.13
C LEU A 423 5.69 7.12 26.39
N ARG A 424 4.65 7.89 26.74
CA ARG A 424 4.60 8.71 27.95
C ARG A 424 3.94 8.00 29.13
N LEU A 425 3.40 6.80 28.93
CA LEU A 425 2.77 6.05 30.01
C LEU A 425 3.81 5.68 31.09
N PRO A 426 3.43 5.71 32.38
CA PRO A 426 4.27 5.18 33.45
C PRO A 426 4.67 3.74 33.17
N GLY A 427 5.89 3.36 33.54
CA GLY A 427 6.56 2.11 33.18
C GLY A 427 7.30 2.21 31.84
N ILE A 428 6.60 2.59 30.77
CA ILE A 428 7.19 2.69 29.42
C ILE A 428 8.16 3.87 29.34
N ALA A 429 7.79 5.03 29.88
CA ALA A 429 8.63 6.22 29.86
C ALA A 429 9.96 5.99 30.60
N GLN A 430 9.92 5.37 31.79
CA GLN A 430 11.12 5.05 32.57
C GLN A 430 12.00 4.04 31.86
N LEU A 431 11.40 3.00 31.25
CA LEU A 431 12.15 2.04 30.44
C LEU A 431 12.83 2.73 29.25
N LEU A 432 12.11 3.62 28.58
CA LEU A 432 12.65 4.38 27.45
C LEU A 432 13.80 5.28 27.88
N ASP A 433 13.71 5.96 29.02
CA ASP A 433 14.80 6.76 29.57
C ASP A 433 16.04 5.90 29.87
N VAL A 434 15.88 4.74 30.51
CA VAL A 434 16.98 3.81 30.78
C VAL A 434 17.63 3.30 29.49
N LEU A 435 16.82 2.95 28.48
CA LEU A 435 17.34 2.52 27.18
C LEU A 435 18.05 3.67 26.45
N TYR A 436 17.50 4.88 26.52
CA TYR A 436 18.09 6.06 25.92
C TYR A 436 19.43 6.42 26.58
N ASP A 437 19.51 6.43 27.91
CA ASP A 437 20.74 6.77 28.63
C ASP A 437 21.87 5.78 28.32
N ARG A 438 21.55 4.48 28.17
CA ARG A 438 22.51 3.47 27.69
C ARG A 438 22.98 3.72 26.26
N PHE A 439 22.08 4.15 25.38
CA PHE A 439 22.43 4.52 24.01
C PHE A 439 23.30 5.78 23.98
N ALA A 440 22.88 6.84 24.66
CA ALA A 440 23.58 8.13 24.70
C ALA A 440 25.02 8.00 25.21
N ALA A 441 25.23 7.20 26.26
CA ALA A 441 26.57 6.93 26.80
C ALA A 441 27.49 6.16 25.84
N ARG A 442 26.94 5.45 24.86
CA ARG A 442 27.68 4.62 23.89
C ARG A 442 27.51 5.08 22.45
N ARG A 443 26.88 6.24 22.19
CA ARG A 443 26.40 6.60 20.85
C ARG A 443 27.51 6.66 19.79
N MET A 444 28.71 7.10 20.17
CA MET A 444 29.87 7.08 19.28
C MET A 444 30.35 5.66 18.96
N ASN A 445 30.44 4.80 19.98
CA ASN A 445 30.78 3.39 19.79
C ASN A 445 29.74 2.65 18.95
N VAL A 446 28.45 2.96 19.14
CA VAL A 446 27.36 2.42 18.32
C VAL A 446 27.49 2.92 16.88
N SER A 447 27.83 4.19 16.67
CA SER A 447 28.06 4.74 15.33
C SER A 447 29.15 3.96 14.60
N VAL A 448 30.33 3.83 15.22
CA VAL A 448 31.47 3.09 14.66
C VAL A 448 31.10 1.62 14.40
N ALA A 449 30.42 0.97 15.36
CA ALA A 449 30.04 -0.45 15.24
C ALA A 449 29.06 -0.72 14.07
N VAL A 450 28.23 0.26 13.71
CA VAL A 450 27.28 0.16 12.58
C VAL A 450 27.91 0.66 11.27
N GLY A 451 29.22 0.97 11.29
CA GLY A 451 29.97 1.46 10.13
C GLY A 451 29.59 2.87 9.72
N MET A 452 29.08 3.68 10.66
CA MET A 452 28.80 5.09 10.48
C MET A 452 29.90 5.89 11.17
N ASP A 453 30.60 6.76 10.43
CA ASP A 453 31.73 7.50 10.96
C ASP A 453 31.36 8.29 12.23
N ALA A 454 32.29 8.33 13.18
CA ALA A 454 32.30 9.24 14.31
C ALA A 454 33.53 10.13 14.15
N CYS A 455 33.31 11.45 14.05
CA CYS A 455 34.28 12.53 13.84
C CYS A 455 34.92 12.68 12.43
N GLY A 456 34.71 13.86 11.82
CA GLY A 456 35.77 14.80 11.43
C GLY A 456 36.87 14.43 10.43
N ILE A 457 36.94 13.21 9.90
CA ILE A 457 37.83 12.90 8.76
C ILE A 457 37.03 13.24 7.50
N PRO A 458 37.56 14.12 6.61
CA PRO A 458 36.87 14.49 5.38
C PRO A 458 36.51 13.20 4.66
N GLN A 459 35.29 13.15 4.11
CA GLN A 459 34.97 12.26 3.01
C GLN A 459 36.20 12.24 2.13
N ARG A 460 36.87 11.08 2.03
CA ARG A 460 37.99 10.82 1.10
C ARG A 460 37.80 11.76 -0.06
N ALA A 461 38.61 12.83 -0.14
CA ALA A 461 38.32 14.01 -0.94
C ALA A 461 37.65 13.53 -2.22
N ALA A 462 36.31 13.69 -2.29
CA ALA A 462 35.67 13.58 -3.58
C ALA A 462 36.39 14.68 -4.35
N PRO A 463 37.18 14.33 -5.38
CA PRO A 463 38.04 15.28 -6.06
C PRO A 463 37.16 16.48 -6.37
N ASP A 464 37.47 17.61 -5.74
CA ASP A 464 36.70 18.84 -5.67
C ASP A 464 35.23 18.68 -6.04
N ALA A 465 34.35 18.67 -5.02
CA ALA A 465 32.91 18.82 -5.23
C ALA A 465 32.62 20.22 -5.80
N ILE A 466 32.95 20.40 -7.07
CA ILE A 466 32.19 21.17 -8.02
C ILE A 466 30.74 20.78 -7.74
N ALA A 467 29.87 21.77 -7.57
CA ALA A 467 28.44 21.52 -7.57
C ALA A 467 28.14 20.79 -8.88
N GLU A 468 28.11 19.45 -8.85
CA GLU A 468 27.77 18.64 -10.00
C GLU A 468 26.34 19.03 -10.29
N GLU A 469 26.15 19.88 -11.31
CA GLU A 469 24.87 20.02 -11.98
C GLU A 469 24.30 18.62 -12.12
N PRO A 470 23.02 18.39 -11.81
CA PRO A 470 22.46 17.06 -11.71
C PRO A 470 22.80 16.29 -13.00
N ALA A 471 23.81 15.41 -12.91
CA ALA A 471 24.38 14.71 -14.05
C ALA A 471 23.27 14.20 -14.97
N GLU A 472 23.29 14.67 -16.22
CA GLU A 472 22.27 14.34 -17.20
C GLU A 472 22.18 12.81 -17.31
N VAL A 473 20.97 12.26 -17.31
CA VAL A 473 20.80 10.80 -17.36
C VAL A 473 21.43 10.27 -18.65
N PRO A 474 22.38 9.30 -18.57
CA PRO A 474 23.09 8.81 -19.74
C PRO A 474 22.12 8.38 -20.86
N PRO A 475 22.43 8.67 -22.14
CA PRO A 475 21.52 8.36 -23.25
C PRO A 475 21.18 6.87 -23.34
N ALA A 476 22.13 5.98 -23.02
CA ALA A 476 21.89 4.55 -22.93
C ALA A 476 20.83 4.18 -21.87
N THR A 477 20.86 4.84 -20.71
CA THR A 477 19.86 4.65 -19.64
C THR A 477 18.49 5.15 -20.07
N ARG A 478 18.42 6.31 -20.75
CA ARG A 478 17.17 6.83 -21.35
C ARG A 478 16.59 5.86 -22.39
N ALA A 479 17.41 5.35 -23.31
CA ALA A 479 16.99 4.38 -24.32
C ALA A 479 16.48 3.08 -23.68
N ARG A 480 17.19 2.55 -22.67
CA ARG A 480 16.74 1.38 -21.90
C ARG A 480 15.41 1.64 -21.20
N HIS A 481 15.24 2.82 -20.60
CA HIS A 481 13.99 3.21 -19.95
C HIS A 481 12.82 3.27 -20.96
N ALA A 482 13.06 3.80 -22.15
CA ALA A 482 12.06 3.87 -23.22
C ALA A 482 11.67 2.47 -23.72
N LEU A 483 12.66 1.61 -24.04
CA LEU A 483 12.42 0.25 -24.52
C LEU A 483 11.67 -0.60 -23.49
N THR A 484 12.14 -0.62 -22.23
CA THR A 484 11.46 -1.35 -21.15
C THR A 484 10.06 -0.80 -20.88
N GLY A 485 9.86 0.52 -21.05
CA GLY A 485 8.55 1.15 -20.99
C GLY A 485 7.62 0.65 -22.11
N ALA A 486 8.09 0.62 -23.36
CA ALA A 486 7.31 0.17 -24.50
C ALA A 486 6.89 -1.31 -24.35
N VAL A 487 7.81 -2.19 -23.98
CA VAL A 487 7.51 -3.62 -23.73
C VAL A 487 6.48 -3.78 -22.61
N ARG A 488 6.62 -2.99 -21.54
CA ARG A 488 5.63 -2.95 -20.44
C ARG A 488 4.25 -2.57 -20.96
N GLU A 489 4.13 -1.49 -21.73
CA GLU A 489 2.84 -1.02 -22.24
C GLU A 489 2.18 -2.03 -23.18
N LEU A 490 2.96 -2.67 -24.07
CA LEU A 490 2.46 -3.74 -24.94
C LEU A 490 1.95 -4.94 -24.13
N GLY A 491 2.70 -5.36 -23.10
CA GLY A 491 2.28 -6.44 -22.21
C GLY A 491 0.99 -6.11 -21.46
N VAL A 492 0.88 -4.89 -20.93
CA VAL A 492 -0.35 -4.41 -20.26
C VAL A 492 -1.53 -4.39 -21.21
N ALA A 493 -1.36 -3.87 -22.43
CA ALA A 493 -2.42 -3.80 -23.42
C ALA A 493 -2.94 -5.21 -23.79
N PHE A 494 -2.02 -6.15 -24.04
CA PHE A 494 -2.36 -7.55 -24.32
C PHE A 494 -3.16 -8.17 -23.17
N LEU A 495 -2.69 -8.03 -21.93
CA LEU A 495 -3.37 -8.58 -20.76
C LEU A 495 -4.73 -7.94 -20.51
N PHE A 496 -4.83 -6.62 -20.66
CA PHE A 496 -6.09 -5.91 -20.50
C PHE A 496 -7.13 -6.39 -21.52
N LEU A 497 -6.75 -6.56 -22.79
CA LEU A 497 -7.63 -7.09 -23.83
C LEU A 497 -8.06 -8.54 -23.54
N ALA A 498 -7.12 -9.38 -23.08
CA ALA A 498 -7.42 -10.76 -22.70
C ALA A 498 -8.43 -10.83 -21.52
N THR A 499 -8.21 -10.04 -20.47
CA THR A 499 -9.11 -9.94 -19.31
C THR A 499 -10.46 -9.34 -19.67
N LEU A 500 -10.49 -8.34 -20.55
CA LEU A 500 -11.74 -7.75 -21.04
C LEU A 500 -12.55 -8.75 -21.86
N ALA A 501 -11.90 -9.54 -22.72
CA ALA A 501 -12.56 -10.60 -23.48
C ALA A 501 -13.16 -11.68 -22.57
N GLN A 502 -12.41 -12.11 -21.54
CA GLN A 502 -12.91 -13.04 -20.54
C GLN A 502 -14.08 -12.44 -19.73
N THR A 503 -13.98 -11.17 -19.34
CA THR A 503 -15.04 -10.47 -18.60
C THR A 503 -16.31 -10.37 -19.44
N ALA A 504 -16.21 -10.04 -20.73
CA ALA A 504 -17.35 -9.97 -21.64
C ALA A 504 -18.02 -11.33 -21.89
N LYS A 505 -17.26 -12.42 -21.80
CA LYS A 505 -17.78 -13.77 -21.95
C LYS A 505 -18.56 -14.25 -20.72
N GLU A 506 -18.05 -13.97 -19.51
CA GLU A 506 -18.61 -14.52 -18.26
C GLU A 506 -19.69 -13.63 -17.61
N ASN A 507 -19.90 -12.42 -18.12
CA ASN A 507 -20.81 -11.44 -17.53
C ASN A 507 -21.82 -10.92 -18.56
N PRO A 508 -22.98 -10.40 -18.13
CA PRO A 508 -24.04 -9.89 -19.00
C PRO A 508 -23.70 -8.52 -19.58
N LEU A 509 -22.58 -8.40 -20.29
CA LEU A 509 -22.23 -7.22 -21.07
C LEU A 509 -22.95 -7.24 -22.43
N PRO A 510 -23.29 -6.07 -23.00
CA PRO A 510 -24.05 -5.99 -24.25
C PRO A 510 -23.22 -6.28 -25.51
N PHE A 511 -21.95 -6.65 -25.33
CA PHE A 511 -21.01 -6.93 -26.41
C PHE A 511 -20.23 -8.21 -26.13
N SER A 512 -19.71 -8.83 -27.18
CA SER A 512 -18.81 -9.97 -27.08
C SER A 512 -17.48 -9.63 -27.76
N ILE A 513 -16.38 -10.17 -27.23
CA ILE A 513 -15.04 -9.99 -27.79
C ILE A 513 -14.48 -11.39 -28.11
N PRO A 514 -13.96 -11.62 -29.32
CA PRO A 514 -13.31 -12.88 -29.65
C PRO A 514 -12.19 -13.21 -28.67
N GLN A 515 -12.15 -14.46 -28.20
CA GLN A 515 -11.15 -14.94 -27.25
C GLN A 515 -10.25 -16.00 -27.90
N PRO A 516 -9.17 -15.58 -28.62
CA PRO A 516 -8.23 -16.53 -29.20
C PRO A 516 -7.43 -17.27 -28.11
N ARG A 517 -6.80 -18.39 -28.49
CA ARG A 517 -6.06 -19.27 -27.55
C ARG A 517 -5.04 -18.51 -26.66
N PRO A 518 -4.26 -17.53 -27.16
CA PRO A 518 -3.33 -16.77 -26.30
C PRO A 518 -4.05 -15.94 -25.23
N PHE A 519 -5.20 -15.35 -25.55
CA PHE A 519 -6.00 -14.59 -24.58
C PHE A 519 -6.55 -15.52 -23.50
N LEU A 520 -7.11 -16.66 -23.92
CA LEU A 520 -7.60 -17.67 -22.99
C LEU A 520 -6.48 -18.13 -22.05
N ALA A 521 -5.32 -18.50 -22.59
CA ALA A 521 -4.17 -18.94 -21.79
C ALA A 521 -3.72 -17.87 -20.76
N ALA A 522 -3.69 -16.59 -21.18
CA ALA A 522 -3.27 -15.48 -20.35
C ALA A 522 -4.19 -15.22 -19.15
N VAL A 523 -5.49 -15.54 -19.26
CA VAL A 523 -6.45 -15.40 -18.15
C VAL A 523 -6.67 -16.69 -17.36
N THR A 524 -6.57 -17.87 -18.00
CA THR A 524 -6.82 -19.14 -17.33
C THR A 524 -5.67 -19.56 -16.43
N TRP A 525 -4.42 -19.36 -16.87
CA TRP A 525 -3.25 -19.73 -16.06
C TRP A 525 -3.20 -19.01 -14.70
N PRO A 526 -3.35 -17.66 -14.64
CA PRO A 526 -3.39 -16.97 -13.36
C PRO A 526 -4.76 -17.08 -12.68
N ARG A 527 -5.76 -17.75 -13.28
CA ARG A 527 -7.13 -17.83 -12.76
C ARG A 527 -7.87 -16.48 -12.72
N MET A 528 -7.64 -15.59 -13.67
CA MET A 528 -8.42 -14.36 -13.87
C MET A 528 -9.74 -14.64 -14.61
N LEU A 529 -10.57 -15.53 -14.06
CA LEU A 529 -11.79 -16.01 -14.74
C LEU A 529 -12.90 -14.95 -14.82
N ALA A 530 -12.82 -13.90 -14.01
CA ALA A 530 -13.63 -12.68 -14.13
C ALA A 530 -15.15 -12.89 -14.10
N ARG A 531 -15.67 -13.81 -13.29
CA ARG A 531 -17.12 -14.00 -13.07
C ARG A 531 -17.58 -13.20 -11.83
N TRP A 532 -18.50 -12.25 -12.01
CA TRP A 532 -18.88 -11.25 -10.99
C TRP A 532 -20.36 -11.34 -10.55
N ASP A 533 -20.89 -12.55 -10.35
CA ASP A 533 -22.30 -12.82 -10.01
C ASP A 533 -22.54 -13.03 -8.50
N LEU A 534 -21.98 -12.16 -7.68
CA LEU A 534 -22.03 -12.27 -6.22
C LEU A 534 -23.45 -12.12 -5.67
N LEU A 535 -23.81 -12.88 -4.63
CA LEU A 535 -25.12 -12.75 -3.97
C LEU A 535 -26.33 -12.78 -4.94
N VAL A 536 -26.17 -13.47 -6.08
CA VAL A 536 -27.23 -13.73 -7.03
C VAL A 536 -27.65 -15.19 -6.88
N PRO A 537 -28.93 -15.49 -6.63
CA PRO A 537 -29.39 -16.87 -6.63
C PRO A 537 -29.14 -17.51 -8.00
N PRO A 538 -28.76 -18.80 -8.06
CA PRO A 538 -28.53 -19.47 -9.32
C PRO A 538 -29.78 -19.37 -10.19
N ARG A 539 -29.62 -19.05 -11.49
CA ARG A 539 -30.75 -19.07 -12.42
C ARG A 539 -31.37 -20.47 -12.41
N PRO A 540 -32.71 -20.60 -12.36
CA PRO A 540 -33.33 -21.89 -12.57
C PRO A 540 -32.81 -22.45 -13.89
N ARG A 541 -32.34 -23.70 -13.89
CA ARG A 541 -31.91 -24.37 -15.11
C ARG A 541 -33.10 -24.35 -16.06
N THR A 542 -33.04 -23.54 -17.12
CA THR A 542 -33.91 -23.75 -18.27
C THR A 542 -33.64 -25.18 -18.72
N ALA A 543 -34.68 -26.02 -18.73
CA ALA A 543 -34.57 -27.36 -19.29
C ALA A 543 -33.87 -27.27 -20.66
N PRO A 544 -32.93 -28.17 -20.98
CA PRO A 544 -32.32 -28.17 -22.30
C PRO A 544 -33.45 -28.28 -23.33
N SER A 545 -33.58 -27.25 -24.16
CA SER A 545 -34.48 -27.22 -25.33
C SER A 545 -33.94 -28.11 -26.41
#